data_AF-A0A926T552-F1
#
_entry.id   AF-A0A926T552-F1
#
_cell.length_a   1.000
_cell.length_b   1.000
_cell.length_c   1.000
_cell.angle_alpha   90.00
_cell.angle_beta   90.00
_cell.angle_gamma   90.00
#
_symmetry.space_group_name_H-M   'P 1'
#
loop_
_entity.id
_entity.type
_entity.pdbx_description
1 polymer ?
#
loop_
_entity_poly.entity_id
_entity_poly.type
_entity_poly.pdbx_seq_one_letter_code
_entity_poly.pdbx_strand_id
1 'polypeptide(L)'
;MSLIKSPLLSPSPAKNLSEASSQHTISTPAEFIQLDFENITAFEGLSDQYSCLGVWFSGAIALQPSNPAFAAHSGSQVLMPVASLTGITVRFPCTINTAGAFVMGSKPVVVTAFDANNDPIEKISTAVTYSISPSAEQLIALPYNRLEVKGSNIVKLVFFSAAPFILDDLFFYK
;
A
#
# COMPACT_ATOMS: atom_id res chain seq x y z
N MET A 1 -78.52 52.95 17.11
CA MET A 1 -78.23 51.77 16.28
C MET A 1 -77.15 52.13 15.26
N SER A 2 -75.92 51.68 15.48
CA SER A 2 -74.93 51.41 14.43
C SER A 2 -73.77 50.66 15.10
N LEU A 3 -73.70 49.35 14.88
CA LEU A 3 -72.64 48.48 15.38
C LEU A 3 -71.58 48.35 14.29
N ILE A 4 -70.35 48.77 14.62
CA ILE A 4 -69.18 48.70 13.75
C ILE A 4 -68.72 47.24 13.70
N LYS A 5 -68.62 46.69 12.49
CA LYS A 5 -68.24 45.30 12.21
C LYS A 5 -66.76 45.27 11.78
N SER A 6 -65.92 44.61 12.57
CA SER A 6 -64.48 44.41 12.29
C SER A 6 -64.28 43.45 11.09
N PRO A 7 -63.27 43.65 10.22
CA PRO A 7 -62.93 42.68 9.19
C PRO A 7 -62.00 41.57 9.71
N LEU A 8 -62.20 40.37 9.17
CA LEU A 8 -61.43 39.15 9.43
C LEU A 8 -59.98 39.26 8.92
N LEU A 9 -59.02 38.83 9.73
CA LEU A 9 -57.63 38.57 9.35
C LEU A 9 -57.53 37.18 8.69
N SER A 10 -57.04 37.11 7.46
CA SER A 10 -56.68 35.85 6.78
C SER A 10 -55.33 35.32 7.30
N PRO A 11 -55.13 33.99 7.45
CA PRO A 11 -53.84 33.44 7.84
C PRO A 11 -52.82 33.46 6.68
N SER A 12 -51.60 33.85 7.02
CA SER A 12 -50.41 33.87 6.15
C SER A 12 -49.92 32.44 5.83
N PRO A 13 -49.30 32.18 4.67
CA PRO A 13 -48.82 30.84 4.32
C PRO A 13 -47.52 30.52 5.08
N ALA A 14 -47.50 29.35 5.74
CA ALA A 14 -46.35 28.81 6.42
C ALA A 14 -45.18 28.59 5.44
N LYS A 15 -44.00 29.15 5.77
CA LYS A 15 -42.74 28.82 5.10
C LYS A 15 -42.35 27.39 5.46
N ASN A 16 -42.41 26.50 4.47
CA ASN A 16 -41.74 25.20 4.53
C ASN A 16 -40.22 25.43 4.61
N LEU A 17 -39.66 25.27 5.80
CA LEU A 17 -38.23 25.06 6.00
C LEU A 17 -37.96 23.58 5.68
N SER A 18 -37.52 23.33 4.45
CA SER A 18 -36.90 22.06 4.10
C SER A 18 -35.56 21.97 4.84
N GLU A 19 -35.52 21.18 5.90
CA GLU A 19 -34.28 20.70 6.52
C GLU A 19 -33.56 19.83 5.49
N ALA A 20 -32.61 20.43 4.77
CA ALA A 20 -31.62 19.68 4.03
C ALA A 20 -30.70 19.01 5.07
N SER A 21 -31.00 17.75 5.40
CA SER A 21 -30.12 16.88 6.17
C SER A 21 -28.84 16.66 5.37
N SER A 22 -27.86 17.53 5.62
CA SER A 22 -26.49 17.34 5.15
C SER A 22 -25.91 16.19 5.96
N GLN A 23 -25.97 14.98 5.42
CA GLN A 23 -25.23 13.84 5.95
C GLN A 23 -23.75 14.16 5.79
N HIS A 24 -23.17 14.75 6.83
CA HIS A 24 -21.73 14.92 6.97
C HIS A 24 -21.15 13.53 7.17
N THR A 25 -20.75 12.86 6.08
CA THR A 25 -19.93 11.65 6.16
C THR A 25 -18.62 12.04 6.81
N ILE A 26 -18.48 11.72 8.10
CA ILE A 26 -17.22 11.86 8.82
C ILE A 26 -16.29 10.80 8.21
N SER A 27 -15.43 11.22 7.28
CA SER A 27 -14.36 10.35 6.77
C SER A 27 -13.39 10.07 7.92
N THR A 28 -13.39 8.83 8.41
CA THR A 28 -12.37 8.36 9.34
C THR A 28 -10.99 8.55 8.68
N PRO A 29 -9.98 9.08 9.39
CA PRO A 29 -8.62 9.18 8.85
C PRO A 29 -8.12 7.80 8.43
N ALA A 30 -7.43 7.73 7.30
CA ALA A 30 -6.84 6.48 6.81
C ALA A 30 -5.81 5.95 7.83
N GLU A 31 -5.91 4.67 8.17
CA GLU A 31 -5.02 3.99 9.10
C GLU A 31 -3.70 3.65 8.40
N PHE A 32 -2.57 4.03 9.00
CA PHE A 32 -1.25 3.65 8.49
C PHE A 32 -0.82 2.29 9.04
N ILE A 33 -0.44 1.38 8.14
CA ILE A 33 0.02 0.04 8.48
C ILE A 33 1.41 -0.16 7.88
N GLN A 34 2.34 -0.71 8.67
CA GLN A 34 3.68 -1.10 8.25
C GLN A 34 3.98 -2.53 8.72
N LEU A 35 4.60 -3.33 7.86
CA LEU A 35 5.01 -4.70 8.12
C LEU A 35 6.54 -4.77 8.13
N ASP A 36 7.12 -5.22 9.23
CA ASP A 36 8.56 -5.33 9.47
C ASP A 36 9.14 -6.74 9.21
N PHE A 37 8.29 -7.73 8.94
CA PHE A 37 8.66 -9.14 8.66
C PHE A 37 9.38 -9.91 9.79
N GLU A 38 9.68 -9.29 10.93
CA GLU A 38 10.51 -9.89 11.98
C GLU A 38 9.86 -11.07 12.72
N ASN A 39 8.53 -11.18 12.66
CA ASN A 39 7.78 -12.26 13.32
C ASN A 39 7.54 -13.48 12.41
N ILE A 40 8.16 -13.53 11.23
CA ILE A 40 8.04 -14.65 10.30
C ILE A 40 9.21 -15.62 10.50
N THR A 41 9.01 -16.91 10.23
CA THR A 41 10.14 -17.85 10.27
C THR A 41 10.98 -17.69 8.99
N ALA A 42 12.30 -17.61 9.10
CA ALA A 42 13.17 -17.59 7.93
C ALA A 42 12.95 -18.85 7.06
N PHE A 43 13.01 -18.67 5.74
CA PHE A 43 12.70 -19.66 4.70
C PHE A 43 11.23 -20.10 4.63
N GLU A 44 10.33 -19.42 5.33
CA GLU A 44 8.89 -19.63 5.22
C GLU A 44 8.31 -18.87 4.03
N GLY A 45 7.44 -19.54 3.26
CA GLY A 45 6.66 -18.89 2.20
C GLY A 45 5.59 -17.98 2.79
N LEU A 46 5.48 -16.75 2.28
CA LEU A 46 4.50 -15.79 2.78
C LEU A 46 3.21 -15.84 1.96
N SER A 47 2.09 -16.04 2.66
CA SER A 47 0.73 -16.09 2.13
C SER A 47 -0.22 -15.20 2.93
N ASP A 48 -0.58 -15.60 4.14
CA ASP A 48 -1.72 -15.11 4.92
C ASP A 48 -1.36 -14.79 6.37
N GLN A 49 -0.08 -14.85 6.72
CA GLN A 49 0.46 -14.50 8.03
C GLN A 49 0.07 -13.07 8.46
N TYR A 50 -0.15 -12.17 7.50
CA TYR A 50 -0.58 -10.78 7.73
C TYR A 50 -2.04 -10.50 7.36
N SER A 51 -2.86 -11.54 7.21
CA SER A 51 -4.26 -11.40 6.80
C SER A 51 -5.10 -10.57 7.79
N CYS A 52 -4.77 -10.62 9.08
CA CYS A 52 -5.41 -9.80 10.11
C CYS A 52 -5.17 -8.29 9.93
N LEU A 53 -4.06 -7.92 9.28
CA LEU A 53 -3.76 -6.52 8.92
C LEU A 53 -4.33 -6.15 7.54
N GLY A 54 -4.99 -7.08 6.85
CA GLY A 54 -5.63 -6.83 5.56
C GLY A 54 -4.67 -6.93 4.38
N VAL A 55 -3.73 -7.86 4.41
CA VAL A 55 -2.79 -8.06 3.30
C VAL A 55 -2.41 -9.52 3.14
N TRP A 56 -2.33 -9.94 1.88
CA TRP A 56 -1.87 -11.27 1.47
C TRP A 56 -0.73 -11.18 0.48
N PHE A 57 0.12 -12.20 0.51
CA PHE A 57 1.28 -12.32 -0.34
C PHE A 57 1.16 -13.53 -1.27
N SER A 58 1.84 -13.46 -2.40
CA SER A 58 2.08 -14.59 -3.27
C SER A 58 3.45 -14.44 -3.92
N GLY A 59 4.19 -15.56 -3.96
CA GLY A 59 5.53 -15.61 -4.52
C GLY A 59 6.63 -15.01 -3.64
N ALA A 60 6.36 -14.79 -2.35
CA ALA A 60 7.34 -14.30 -1.38
C ALA A 60 7.85 -15.42 -0.47
N ILE A 61 9.12 -15.32 -0.09
CA ILE A 61 9.76 -16.09 0.98
C ILE A 61 10.46 -15.13 1.93
N ALA A 62 10.29 -15.33 3.24
CA ALA A 62 11.02 -14.59 4.25
C ALA A 62 12.45 -15.13 4.37
N LEU A 63 13.43 -14.25 4.51
CA LEU A 63 14.84 -14.63 4.64
C LEU A 63 15.54 -13.69 5.61
N GLN A 64 16.54 -14.24 6.31
CA GLN A 64 17.58 -13.45 6.94
C GLN A 64 18.79 -13.43 5.98
N PRO A 65 19.12 -12.28 5.36
CA PRO A 65 20.17 -12.22 4.35
C PRO A 65 21.54 -12.60 4.92
N SER A 66 22.20 -13.57 4.29
CA SER A 66 23.59 -13.95 4.63
C SER A 66 24.62 -13.14 3.85
N ASN A 67 24.23 -12.53 2.72
CA ASN A 67 25.06 -11.65 1.92
C ASN A 67 24.86 -10.19 2.36
N PRO A 68 25.89 -9.52 2.92
CA PRO A 68 25.78 -8.13 3.38
C PRO A 68 25.38 -7.12 2.28
N ALA A 69 25.59 -7.46 1.00
CA ALA A 69 25.14 -6.63 -0.11
C ALA A 69 23.61 -6.50 -0.20
N PHE A 70 22.87 -7.38 0.47
CA PHE A 70 21.41 -7.43 0.56
C PHE A 70 20.93 -7.38 2.02
N ALA A 71 21.56 -6.55 2.86
CA ALA A 71 21.14 -6.38 4.26
C ALA A 71 19.65 -5.94 4.35
N ALA A 72 19.03 -6.13 5.52
CA ALA A 72 17.71 -5.59 5.82
C ALA A 72 17.77 -4.07 6.09
N HIS A 73 16.77 -3.33 5.63
CA HIS A 73 16.63 -1.88 5.86
C HIS A 73 16.41 -1.61 7.34
N SER A 74 15.51 -2.38 7.95
CA SER A 74 15.30 -2.42 9.38
C SER A 74 15.27 -3.88 9.85
N GLY A 75 15.48 -4.10 11.15
CA GLY A 75 15.47 -5.45 11.70
C GLY A 75 16.52 -6.38 11.06
N SER A 76 16.08 -7.58 10.69
CA SER A 76 16.93 -8.67 10.21
C SER A 76 16.31 -9.50 9.10
N GLN A 77 14.99 -9.42 8.90
CA GLN A 77 14.25 -10.19 7.93
C GLN A 77 13.80 -9.35 6.74
N VAL A 78 13.80 -9.98 5.57
CA VAL A 78 13.32 -9.37 4.33
C VAL A 78 12.51 -10.39 3.56
N LEU A 79 11.70 -9.91 2.61
CA LEU A 79 11.07 -10.76 1.62
C LEU A 79 11.89 -10.81 0.33
N MET A 80 11.95 -11.96 -0.30
CA MET A 80 12.50 -12.16 -1.64
C MET A 80 11.48 -12.93 -2.49
N PRO A 81 11.49 -12.77 -3.84
CA PRO A 81 10.80 -13.72 -4.69
C PRO A 81 11.25 -15.16 -4.41
N VAL A 82 10.32 -16.11 -4.38
CA VAL A 82 10.68 -17.54 -4.40
C VAL A 82 11.51 -17.84 -5.65
N ALA A 83 12.48 -18.75 -5.58
CA ALA A 83 13.55 -18.90 -6.59
C ALA A 83 13.09 -19.09 -8.05
N SER A 84 11.87 -19.58 -8.28
CA SER A 84 11.28 -19.77 -9.62
C SER A 84 10.54 -18.54 -10.16
N LEU A 85 10.39 -17.49 -9.36
CA LEU A 85 9.63 -16.30 -9.69
C LEU A 85 10.51 -15.06 -9.71
N THR A 86 10.11 -14.09 -10.53
CA THR A 86 10.81 -12.81 -10.70
C THR A 86 10.11 -11.67 -9.97
N GLY A 87 9.15 -11.98 -9.11
CA GLY A 87 8.33 -10.97 -8.45
C GLY A 87 7.51 -11.47 -7.27
N ILE A 88 7.02 -10.50 -6.50
CA ILE A 88 6.16 -10.68 -5.34
C ILE A 88 4.83 -9.99 -5.64
N THR A 89 3.72 -10.67 -5.43
CA THR A 89 2.38 -10.07 -5.49
C THR A 89 1.87 -9.81 -4.09
N VAL A 90 1.38 -8.60 -3.86
CA VAL A 90 0.71 -8.19 -2.63
C VAL A 90 -0.75 -7.90 -2.97
N ARG A 91 -1.69 -8.39 -2.17
CA ARG A 91 -3.14 -8.19 -2.37
C ARG A 91 -3.79 -7.63 -1.12
N PHE A 92 -4.75 -6.74 -1.33
CA PHE A 92 -5.54 -6.13 -0.27
C PHE A 92 -7.02 -6.55 -0.44
N PRO A 93 -7.72 -6.95 0.64
CA PRO A 93 -9.16 -7.27 0.60
C PRO A 93 -10.02 -6.03 0.35
N CYS A 94 -9.56 -4.90 0.87
CA CYS A 94 -10.18 -3.60 0.69
C CYS A 94 -9.29 -2.75 -0.21
N THR A 95 -9.91 -1.86 -0.96
CA THR A 95 -9.21 -0.85 -1.73
C THR A 95 -8.40 0.07 -0.83
N ILE A 96 -7.18 0.38 -1.23
CA ILE A 96 -6.29 1.36 -0.59
C ILE A 96 -5.89 2.45 -1.59
N ASN A 97 -5.33 3.54 -1.08
CA ASN A 97 -4.95 4.69 -1.92
C ASN A 97 -3.45 4.87 -2.10
N THR A 98 -2.65 4.38 -1.15
CA THR A 98 -1.20 4.54 -1.16
C THR A 98 -0.59 3.29 -0.54
N ALA A 99 0.45 2.76 -1.17
CA ALA A 99 1.26 1.68 -0.64
C ALA A 99 2.66 1.69 -1.21
N GLY A 100 3.58 1.01 -0.53
CA GLY A 100 4.95 0.93 -0.96
C GLY A 100 5.79 0.02 -0.08
N ALA A 101 7.08 -0.02 -0.39
CA ALA A 101 8.07 -0.74 0.39
C ALA A 101 9.46 -0.13 0.17
N PHE A 102 10.39 -0.52 1.02
CA PHE A 102 11.81 -0.36 0.75
C PHE A 102 12.28 -1.57 -0.06
N VAL A 103 13.00 -1.30 -1.15
CA VAL A 103 13.51 -2.35 -2.03
C VAL A 103 14.99 -2.17 -2.28
N MET A 104 15.65 -3.31 -2.50
CA MET A 104 17.05 -3.35 -2.89
C MET A 104 17.25 -4.44 -3.94
N GLY A 105 17.93 -4.10 -5.03
CA GLY A 105 18.19 -5.02 -6.13
C GLY A 105 19.37 -4.58 -6.97
N SER A 106 20.04 -5.54 -7.63
CA SER A 106 21.14 -5.24 -8.56
C SER A 106 20.65 -4.74 -9.92
N LYS A 107 19.38 -4.99 -10.24
CA LYS A 107 18.66 -4.46 -11.40
C LYS A 107 17.50 -3.60 -10.93
N PRO A 108 16.94 -2.76 -11.82
CA PRO A 108 15.75 -1.98 -11.50
C PRO A 108 14.65 -2.85 -10.91
N VAL A 109 14.14 -2.44 -9.76
CA VAL A 109 12.93 -3.02 -9.16
C VAL A 109 11.78 -2.14 -9.58
N VAL A 110 10.71 -2.77 -10.03
CA VAL A 110 9.49 -2.12 -10.51
C VAL A 110 8.38 -2.49 -9.55
N VAL A 111 7.57 -1.53 -9.12
CA VAL A 111 6.27 -1.81 -8.52
C VAL A 111 5.17 -1.28 -9.43
N THR A 112 4.15 -2.10 -9.65
CA THR A 112 2.94 -1.70 -10.38
C THR A 112 1.73 -1.90 -9.47
N ALA A 113 0.94 -0.85 -9.28
CA ALA A 113 -0.36 -0.89 -8.63
C ALA A 113 -1.44 -1.26 -9.64
N PHE A 114 -2.43 -2.04 -9.20
CA PHE A 114 -3.56 -2.47 -10.03
C PHE A 114 -4.89 -2.30 -9.28
N ASP A 115 -5.93 -2.03 -10.05
CA ASP A 115 -7.31 -2.04 -9.58
C ASP A 115 -7.91 -3.47 -9.57
N ALA A 116 -9.20 -3.57 -9.23
CA ALA A 116 -9.94 -4.84 -9.19
C ALA A 116 -10.11 -5.53 -10.55
N ASN A 117 -9.99 -4.79 -11.66
CA ASN A 117 -10.05 -5.33 -13.02
C ASN A 117 -8.68 -5.84 -13.50
N ASN A 118 -7.63 -5.69 -12.68
CA ASN A 118 -6.23 -5.88 -13.04
C ASN A 118 -5.70 -4.82 -14.03
N ASP A 119 -6.33 -3.67 -14.11
CA ASP A 119 -5.80 -2.55 -14.89
C ASP A 119 -4.71 -1.82 -14.09
N PRO A 120 -3.54 -1.51 -14.70
CA PRO A 120 -2.46 -0.82 -14.01
C PRO A 120 -2.86 0.62 -13.70
N ILE A 121 -2.79 1.01 -12.42
CA ILE A 121 -3.08 2.37 -11.94
C ILE A 121 -1.82 3.24 -12.00
N GLU A 122 -0.72 2.75 -11.43
CA GLU A 122 0.56 3.44 -11.41
C GLU A 122 1.71 2.44 -11.49
N LYS A 123 2.82 2.86 -12.09
CA LYS A 123 4.04 2.08 -12.20
C LYS A 123 5.25 2.97 -11.94
N ILE A 124 6.09 2.58 -10.99
CA ILE A 124 7.34 3.25 -10.67
C ILE A 124 8.49 2.24 -10.63
N SER A 125 9.73 2.72 -10.79
CA SER A 125 10.91 1.87 -10.78
C SER A 125 12.12 2.58 -10.19
N THR A 126 13.02 1.81 -9.59
CA THR A 126 14.35 2.30 -9.22
C THR A 126 15.17 2.60 -10.47
N ALA A 127 16.00 3.65 -10.42
CA ALA A 127 16.69 4.14 -11.61
C ALA A 127 17.99 3.38 -11.97
N VAL A 128 18.54 2.58 -11.06
CA VAL A 128 19.96 2.19 -11.10
C VAL A 128 20.15 0.68 -11.25
N THR A 129 21.16 0.32 -12.04
CA THR A 129 21.74 -1.03 -12.12
C THR A 129 23.08 -1.03 -11.40
N TYR A 130 23.29 -2.02 -10.53
CA TYR A 130 24.54 -2.19 -9.79
C TYR A 130 25.24 -3.48 -10.21
N SER A 131 26.56 -3.40 -10.43
CA SER A 131 27.40 -4.57 -10.65
C SER A 131 27.89 -5.10 -9.31
N ILE A 132 27.39 -6.27 -8.89
CA ILE A 132 27.89 -6.96 -7.69
C ILE A 132 29.09 -7.82 -8.12
N SER A 133 30.29 -7.52 -7.60
CA SER A 133 31.46 -8.38 -7.76
C SER A 133 31.66 -9.25 -6.51
N PRO A 134 31.78 -10.59 -6.65
CA PRO A 134 32.03 -11.48 -5.52
C PRO A 134 33.44 -11.35 -4.92
N SER A 135 34.38 -10.62 -5.56
CA SER A 135 35.78 -10.50 -5.13
C SER A 135 36.16 -9.14 -4.55
N ALA A 136 35.22 -8.21 -4.38
CA ALA A 136 35.55 -6.89 -3.84
C ALA A 136 35.78 -7.00 -2.32
N GLU A 137 36.99 -6.67 -1.86
CA GLU A 137 37.36 -6.59 -0.45
C GLU A 137 36.51 -5.57 0.34
N GLN A 138 35.77 -4.71 -0.36
CA GLN A 138 34.72 -3.86 0.19
C GLN A 138 33.38 -4.21 -0.47
N LEU A 139 32.53 -4.93 0.28
CA LEU A 139 31.11 -5.06 -0.03
C LEU A 139 30.45 -3.70 0.15
N ILE A 140 30.24 -2.96 -0.93
CA ILE A 140 29.40 -1.77 -0.90
C ILE A 140 27.95 -2.26 -0.83
N ALA A 141 27.27 -2.00 0.29
CA ALA A 141 25.85 -2.26 0.41
C ALA A 141 25.09 -1.51 -0.69
N LEU A 142 24.16 -2.19 -1.36
CA LEU A 142 23.30 -1.53 -2.34
C LEU A 142 22.36 -0.56 -1.60
N PRO A 143 22.02 0.61 -2.16
CA PRO A 143 21.14 1.55 -1.48
C PRO A 143 19.71 1.03 -1.47
N TYR A 144 19.01 1.27 -0.36
CA TYR A 144 17.57 1.11 -0.31
C TYR A 144 16.89 2.19 -1.15
N ASN A 145 15.88 1.77 -1.89
CA ASN A 145 15.02 2.67 -2.62
C ASN A 145 13.60 2.52 -2.06
N ARG A 146 12.98 3.64 -1.70
CA ARG A 146 11.57 3.65 -1.32
C ARG A 146 10.72 3.76 -2.58
N LEU A 147 9.97 2.70 -2.89
CA LEU A 147 8.97 2.72 -3.95
C LEU A 147 7.60 2.90 -3.32
N GLU A 148 6.93 4.01 -3.63
CA GLU A 148 5.56 4.30 -3.20
C GLU A 148 4.69 4.60 -4.41
N VAL A 149 3.56 3.90 -4.51
CA VAL A 149 2.51 4.13 -5.50
C VAL A 149 1.29 4.75 -4.83
N LYS A 150 0.58 5.58 -5.59
CA LYS A 150 -0.63 6.30 -5.26
C LYS A 150 -1.66 6.09 -6.35
N GLY A 151 -2.91 5.94 -5.96
CA GLY A 151 -3.99 5.74 -6.90
C GLY A 151 -5.30 5.47 -6.21
N SER A 152 -6.42 5.78 -6.85
CA SER A 152 -7.73 5.39 -6.33
C SER A 152 -7.94 3.88 -6.53
N ASN A 153 -8.40 3.19 -5.49
CA ASN A 153 -8.86 1.80 -5.57
C ASN A 153 -7.80 0.73 -5.86
N ILE A 154 -6.58 0.90 -5.33
CA ILE A 154 -5.54 -0.12 -5.43
C ILE A 154 -5.97 -1.35 -4.63
N VAL A 155 -5.92 -2.54 -5.25
CA VAL A 155 -6.19 -3.82 -4.56
C VAL A 155 -5.02 -4.81 -4.69
N LYS A 156 -4.04 -4.50 -5.53
CA LYS A 156 -2.91 -5.37 -5.81
C LYS A 156 -1.67 -4.57 -6.16
N LEU A 157 -0.54 -4.94 -5.57
CA LEU A 157 0.80 -4.55 -6.04
C LEU A 157 1.51 -5.75 -6.63
N VAL A 158 2.31 -5.51 -7.66
CA VAL A 158 3.29 -6.48 -8.15
C VAL A 158 4.66 -5.82 -8.14
N PHE A 159 5.55 -6.35 -7.32
CA PHE A 159 6.98 -6.03 -7.34
C PHE A 159 7.68 -6.99 -8.28
N PHE A 160 8.54 -6.49 -9.15
CA PHE A 160 9.23 -7.28 -10.17
C PHE A 160 10.65 -6.76 -10.40
N SER A 161 11.58 -7.67 -10.67
CA SER A 161 12.88 -7.32 -11.25
C SER A 161 13.42 -8.44 -12.14
N ALA A 162 14.32 -8.08 -13.05
CA ALA A 162 15.04 -9.02 -13.91
C ALA A 162 16.21 -9.74 -13.20
N ALA A 163 16.47 -9.40 -11.93
CA ALA A 163 17.47 -10.04 -11.09
C ALA A 163 16.91 -10.18 -9.65
N PRO A 164 17.56 -10.96 -8.77
CA PRO A 164 17.17 -11.02 -7.37
C PRO A 164 17.08 -9.64 -6.73
N PHE A 165 16.03 -9.45 -5.95
CA PHE A 165 15.77 -8.25 -5.16
C PHE A 165 15.15 -8.65 -3.83
N ILE A 166 15.31 -7.78 -2.84
CA ILE A 166 14.66 -7.89 -1.54
C ILE A 166 13.66 -6.76 -1.36
N LEU A 167 12.63 -7.03 -0.57
CA LEU A 167 11.59 -6.12 -0.14
C LEU A 167 11.60 -6.10 1.40
N ASP A 168 11.59 -4.90 1.95
CA ASP A 168 11.54 -4.65 3.39
C ASP A 168 10.52 -3.55 3.70
N ASP A 169 10.01 -3.52 4.93
CA ASP A 169 9.14 -2.46 5.44
C ASP A 169 7.96 -2.12 4.49
N LEU A 170 7.12 -3.11 4.16
CA LEU A 170 5.92 -2.87 3.34
C LEU A 170 4.95 -1.98 4.14
N PHE A 171 4.49 -0.89 3.54
CA PHE A 171 3.53 0.01 4.17
C PHE A 171 2.35 0.34 3.26
N PHE A 172 1.21 0.66 3.87
CA PHE A 172 0.00 1.09 3.15
C PHE A 172 -0.96 1.88 4.05
N TYR A 173 -1.92 2.55 3.42
CA TYR A 173 -2.96 3.32 4.10
C TYR A 173 -4.34 2.70 3.82
N LYS A 174 -5.03 2.30 4.87
CA LYS A 174 -6.34 1.64 4.84
C LYS A 174 -7.47 2.60 5.15
#